data_AF-A0A945HX89-F1
#
_entry.id   AF-A0A945HX89-F1
#
_cell.length_a   1.000
_cell.length_b   1.000
_cell.length_c   1.000
_cell.angle_alpha   90.00
_cell.angle_beta   90.00
_cell.angle_gamma   90.00
#
_symmetry.space_group_name_H-M   'P 1'
#
loop_
_entity.id
_entity.type
_entity.pdbx_description
1 polymer ?
#
loop_
_entity_poly.entity_id
_entity_poly.type
_entity_poly.pdbx_seq_one_letter_code
_entity_poly.pdbx_strand_id
1 'polypeptide(L)'
;MIKTFNTKPVSIPIKKIVKENDTTNTYIFDYTVQGKPGQFVMMWIPGVDEKPFSIALDDKNELWITVCKVGPATEELFKLKVGDRVGIRGPFGTFYDIEEDDHLALVAGGYGAAPMYFAAHEALKKGAKVEFLVGARNKDLLLYTQKILGLGGAELHISTDDGSAGREGFVTELLKEVMEKE
;
A
#
# COMPACT_ATOMS: atom_id res chain seq x y z
N MET A 1 -1.40 -15.11 -23.42
CA MET A 1 -2.33 -15.75 -22.48
C MET A 1 -3.18 -14.65 -21.84
N ILE A 2 -4.49 -14.62 -22.09
CA ILE A 2 -5.39 -13.65 -21.44
C ILE A 2 -5.57 -14.12 -20.00
N LYS A 3 -4.98 -13.41 -19.02
CA LYS A 3 -5.21 -13.68 -17.60
C LYS A 3 -6.71 -13.57 -17.33
N THR A 4 -7.34 -14.66 -16.92
CA THR A 4 -8.75 -14.66 -16.53
C THR A 4 -8.86 -13.92 -15.21
N PHE A 5 -9.18 -12.63 -15.25
CA PHE A 5 -9.47 -11.85 -14.05
C PHE A 5 -10.70 -12.43 -13.37
N ASN A 6 -10.66 -12.57 -12.04
CA ASN A 6 -11.86 -12.94 -11.32
C ASN A 6 -12.79 -11.72 -11.30
N THR A 7 -13.76 -11.70 -12.21
CA THR A 7 -14.73 -10.60 -12.35
C THR A 7 -15.88 -10.71 -11.36
N LYS A 8 -16.04 -11.86 -10.69
CA LYS A 8 -17.10 -12.08 -9.71
C LYS A 8 -16.57 -11.79 -8.30
N PRO A 9 -17.26 -10.94 -7.51
CA PRO A 9 -16.91 -10.71 -6.12
C PRO A 9 -16.91 -12.02 -5.33
N VAL A 10 -15.81 -12.31 -4.65
CA VAL A 10 -15.73 -13.38 -3.65
C VAL A 10 -15.93 -12.74 -2.29
N SER A 11 -16.93 -13.22 -1.54
CA SER A 11 -17.16 -12.76 -0.18
C SER A 11 -16.11 -13.38 0.74
N ILE A 12 -15.31 -12.57 1.43
CA ILE A 12 -14.17 -13.01 2.25
C ILE A 12 -14.27 -12.33 3.63
N PRO A 13 -14.08 -13.06 4.74
CA PRO A 13 -14.05 -12.46 6.07
C PRO A 13 -12.75 -11.69 6.31
N ILE A 14 -12.84 -10.56 7.02
CA ILE A 14 -11.67 -9.81 7.48
C ILE A 14 -10.93 -10.67 8.52
N LYS A 15 -9.68 -11.04 8.23
CA LYS A 15 -8.83 -11.82 9.15
C LYS A 15 -8.29 -10.93 10.27
N LYS A 16 -7.78 -9.75 9.92
CA LYS A 16 -7.15 -8.82 10.85
C LYS A 16 -7.31 -7.38 10.37
N ILE A 17 -7.43 -6.46 11.32
CA ILE A 17 -7.40 -5.02 11.08
C ILE A 17 -6.20 -4.46 11.85
N VAL A 18 -5.30 -3.79 11.15
CA VAL A 18 -4.16 -3.08 11.73
C VAL A 18 -4.46 -1.59 11.67
N LYS A 19 -4.52 -0.93 12.81
CA LYS A 19 -4.61 0.54 12.87
C LYS A 19 -3.23 1.10 12.56
N GLU A 20 -3.09 1.77 11.41
CA GLU A 20 -1.83 2.41 11.03
C GLU A 20 -1.71 3.80 11.68
N ASN A 21 -2.82 4.57 11.69
CA ASN A 21 -2.97 5.82 12.42
C ASN A 21 -4.47 6.11 12.66
N ASP A 22 -4.83 7.32 13.08
CA ASP A 22 -6.23 7.68 13.41
C ASP A 22 -7.19 7.72 12.21
N THR A 23 -6.66 7.83 11.00
CA THR A 23 -7.45 7.91 9.76
C THR A 23 -7.28 6.69 8.86
N THR A 24 -6.31 5.82 9.12
CA THR A 24 -5.91 4.76 8.19
C THR A 24 -5.80 3.40 8.87
N ASN A 25 -6.47 2.40 8.27
CA ASN A 25 -6.41 0.99 8.68
C ASN A 25 -5.93 0.12 7.52
N THR A 26 -5.16 -0.92 7.81
CA THR A 26 -4.86 -2.02 6.88
C THR A 26 -5.73 -3.22 7.23
N TYR A 27 -6.53 -3.67 6.26
CA TYR A 27 -7.37 -4.87 6.34
C TYR A 27 -6.62 -6.03 5.69
N ILE A 28 -6.49 -7.12 6.43
CA ILE A 28 -5.78 -8.33 6.01
C ILE A 28 -6.80 -9.45 5.84
N PHE A 29 -6.65 -10.21 4.76
CA PHE A 29 -7.51 -11.32 4.38
C PHE A 29 -6.66 -12.57 4.14
N ASP A 30 -7.15 -13.75 4.56
CA ASP A 30 -6.60 -15.05 4.17
C ASP A 30 -7.07 -15.40 2.75
N TYR A 31 -6.59 -14.64 1.78
CA TYR A 31 -6.96 -14.75 0.37
C TYR A 31 -5.85 -14.14 -0.49
N THR A 32 -5.75 -14.59 -1.74
CA THR A 32 -4.88 -13.98 -2.76
C THR A 32 -5.70 -13.71 -4.01
N VAL A 33 -5.44 -12.57 -4.65
CA VAL A 33 -5.92 -12.29 -6.00
C VAL A 33 -4.84 -12.55 -7.04
N GLN A 34 -3.66 -13.06 -6.65
CA GLN A 34 -2.47 -13.13 -7.51
C GLN A 34 -2.12 -11.75 -8.09
N GLY A 35 -2.30 -10.72 -7.26
CA GLY A 35 -1.98 -9.34 -7.58
C GLY A 35 -0.49 -9.11 -7.73
N LYS A 36 -0.14 -8.11 -8.54
CA LYS A 36 1.23 -7.61 -8.68
C LYS A 36 1.31 -6.14 -8.24
N PRO A 37 2.49 -5.63 -7.87
CA PRO A 37 2.68 -4.21 -7.57
C PRO A 37 2.15 -3.30 -8.68
N GLY A 38 1.38 -2.28 -8.31
CA GLY A 38 0.69 -1.37 -9.24
C GLY A 38 -0.78 -1.74 -9.52
N GLN A 39 -1.21 -2.95 -9.18
CA GLN A 39 -2.60 -3.37 -9.34
C GLN A 39 -3.50 -2.99 -8.16
N PHE A 40 -4.81 -3.05 -8.41
CA PHE A 40 -5.85 -2.76 -7.42
C PHE A 40 -6.94 -3.83 -7.42
N VAL A 41 -7.77 -3.85 -6.40
CA VAL A 41 -9.00 -4.67 -6.33
C VAL A 41 -10.22 -3.77 -6.21
N MET A 42 -11.37 -4.26 -6.65
CA MET A 42 -12.64 -3.66 -6.27
C MET A 42 -13.12 -4.34 -5.00
N MET A 43 -13.31 -3.56 -3.94
CA MET A 43 -13.84 -4.04 -2.67
C MET A 43 -15.28 -3.54 -2.50
N TRP A 44 -16.20 -4.48 -2.44
CA TRP A 44 -17.60 -4.24 -2.14
C TRP A 44 -17.84 -4.26 -0.63
N ILE A 45 -18.37 -3.16 -0.14
CA ILE A 45 -18.74 -2.96 1.26
C ILE A 45 -20.24 -3.24 1.36
N PRO A 46 -20.66 -4.29 2.10
CA PRO A 46 -22.05 -4.74 2.08
C PRO A 46 -23.05 -3.62 2.42
N GLY A 47 -24.03 -3.43 1.54
CA GLY A 47 -25.10 -2.44 1.73
C GLY A 47 -24.70 -0.99 1.47
N VAL A 48 -23.46 -0.73 1.01
CA VAL A 48 -22.95 0.64 0.84
C VAL A 48 -22.57 0.91 -0.62
N ASP A 49 -21.38 0.47 -1.05
CA ASP A 49 -20.85 0.74 -2.38
C ASP A 49 -19.67 -0.21 -2.68
N GLU A 50 -19.17 -0.19 -3.92
CA GLU A 50 -17.93 -0.83 -4.32
C GLU A 50 -16.90 0.25 -4.68
N LYS A 51 -15.69 0.16 -4.12
CA LYS A 51 -14.61 1.12 -4.38
C LYS A 51 -13.31 0.42 -4.79
N PRO A 52 -12.52 1.01 -5.70
CA PRO A 52 -11.19 0.53 -6.01
C PRO A 52 -10.22 0.83 -4.86
N PHE A 53 -9.40 -0.15 -4.49
CA PHE A 53 -8.30 0.04 -3.55
C PHE A 53 -7.05 -0.64 -4.07
N SER A 54 -5.92 0.07 -4.04
CA SER A 54 -4.62 -0.50 -4.40
C SER A 54 -4.26 -1.66 -3.47
N ILE A 55 -3.59 -2.65 -4.02
CA ILE A 55 -3.08 -3.78 -3.25
C ILE A 55 -1.84 -3.30 -2.49
N ALA A 56 -1.88 -3.40 -1.16
CA ALA A 56 -0.74 -3.03 -0.31
C ALA A 56 0.26 -4.18 -0.15
N LEU A 57 -0.21 -5.42 -0.28
CA LEU A 57 0.57 -6.64 -0.37
C LEU A 57 -0.35 -7.76 -0.86
N ASP A 58 0.13 -8.61 -1.76
CA ASP A 58 -0.48 -9.91 -2.05
C ASP A 58 0.65 -10.94 -2.13
N ASP A 59 0.95 -11.54 -0.99
CA ASP A 59 2.04 -12.52 -0.88
C ASP A 59 1.56 -13.78 -0.16
N LYS A 60 1.95 -14.93 -0.72
CA LYS A 60 1.55 -16.27 -0.27
C LYS A 60 0.02 -16.43 -0.24
N ASN A 61 -0.59 -16.18 0.92
CA ASN A 61 -2.01 -16.35 1.20
C ASN A 61 -2.62 -15.13 1.90
N GLU A 62 -1.89 -14.01 1.96
CA GLU A 62 -2.38 -12.79 2.58
C GLU A 62 -2.53 -11.66 1.57
N LEU A 63 -3.74 -11.12 1.50
CA LEU A 63 -4.06 -9.90 0.77
C LEU A 63 -4.23 -8.77 1.77
N TRP A 64 -3.49 -7.69 1.58
CA TRP A 64 -3.53 -6.50 2.41
C TRP A 64 -4.11 -5.33 1.62
N ILE A 65 -5.11 -4.66 2.19
CA ILE A 65 -5.74 -3.47 1.62
C ILE A 65 -5.72 -2.37 2.66
N THR A 66 -5.01 -1.28 2.37
CA THR A 66 -4.93 -0.11 3.26
C THR A 66 -5.94 0.93 2.84
N VAL A 67 -6.74 1.41 3.79
CA VAL A 67 -7.84 2.33 3.54
C VAL A 67 -7.76 3.51 4.49
N CYS A 68 -7.79 4.72 3.91
CA CYS A 68 -7.95 5.96 4.65
C CYS A 68 -9.44 6.34 4.71
N LYS A 69 -9.91 6.77 5.88
CA LYS A 69 -11.28 7.18 6.15
C LYS A 69 -11.50 8.62 5.65
N VAL A 70 -11.97 8.75 4.41
CA VAL A 70 -12.12 10.04 3.71
C VAL A 70 -13.53 10.31 3.19
N GLY A 71 -14.46 9.36 3.31
CA GLY A 71 -15.84 9.55 2.88
C GLY A 71 -16.78 8.41 3.28
N PRO A 72 -18.07 8.49 2.90
CA PRO A 72 -19.13 7.64 3.46
C PRO A 72 -18.85 6.14 3.34
N ALA A 73 -18.39 5.67 2.17
CA ALA A 73 -18.06 4.27 1.98
C ALA A 73 -16.93 3.79 2.93
N THR A 74 -15.86 4.56 3.04
CA THR A 74 -14.74 4.23 3.94
C THR A 74 -15.11 4.38 5.42
N GLU A 75 -16.05 5.27 5.77
CA GLU A 75 -16.57 5.37 7.14
C GLU A 75 -17.36 4.13 7.54
N GLU A 76 -18.20 3.58 6.65
CA GLU A 76 -18.88 2.31 6.90
C GLU A 76 -17.90 1.14 6.98
N LEU A 77 -16.86 1.11 6.13
CA LEU A 77 -15.80 0.11 6.22
C LEU A 77 -15.13 0.12 7.60
N PHE A 78 -14.87 1.29 8.17
CA PHE A 78 -14.23 1.44 9.48
C PHE A 78 -15.10 0.96 10.66
N LYS A 79 -16.40 0.71 10.43
CA LYS A 79 -17.29 0.10 11.43
C LYS A 79 -17.21 -1.42 11.42
N LEU A 80 -16.69 -2.02 10.35
CA LEU A 80 -16.52 -3.47 10.25
C LEU A 80 -15.46 -3.97 11.23
N LYS A 81 -15.64 -5.21 11.68
CA LYS A 81 -14.78 -5.89 12.64
C LYS A 81 -14.17 -7.14 12.01
N VAL A 82 -13.16 -7.69 12.68
CA VAL A 82 -12.64 -9.02 12.33
C VAL A 82 -13.79 -10.04 12.30
N GLY A 83 -13.84 -10.83 11.23
CA GLY A 83 -14.92 -11.78 10.95
C GLY A 83 -16.02 -11.25 10.04
N ASP A 84 -16.24 -9.92 9.98
CA ASP A 84 -17.17 -9.34 9.01
C ASP A 84 -16.68 -9.54 7.59
N ARG A 85 -17.60 -9.60 6.63
CA ARG A 85 -17.29 -9.99 5.25
C ARG A 85 -17.35 -8.79 4.31
N VAL A 86 -16.42 -8.76 3.36
CA VAL A 86 -16.44 -7.85 2.22
C VAL A 86 -16.38 -8.65 0.92
N GLY A 87 -16.86 -8.09 -0.18
CA GLY A 87 -16.67 -8.69 -1.51
C GLY A 87 -15.37 -8.21 -2.12
N ILE A 88 -14.53 -9.10 -2.64
CA ILE A 88 -13.29 -8.72 -3.35
C ILE A 88 -13.33 -9.32 -4.75
N ARG A 89 -13.05 -8.51 -5.76
CA ARG A 89 -12.78 -8.96 -7.14
C ARG A 89 -11.60 -8.21 -7.74
N GLY A 90 -10.93 -8.85 -8.68
CA GLY A 90 -9.66 -8.38 -9.23
C GLY A 90 -8.69 -9.53 -9.46
N PRO A 91 -7.40 -9.23 -9.62
CA PRO A 91 -6.79 -7.89 -9.57
C PRO A 91 -7.09 -7.14 -10.87
N PHE A 92 -7.07 -5.81 -10.85
CA PHE A 92 -7.26 -4.95 -12.02
C PHE A 92 -6.09 -3.99 -12.18
N GLY A 93 -6.03 -3.34 -13.34
CA GLY A 93 -4.93 -2.43 -13.69
C GLY A 93 -3.68 -3.15 -14.19
N THR A 94 -2.68 -2.36 -14.54
CA THR A 94 -1.34 -2.80 -14.96
C THR A 94 -0.43 -2.98 -13.75
N PHE A 95 0.76 -3.53 -13.97
CA PHE A 95 1.74 -3.76 -12.92
C PHE A 95 3.10 -3.18 -13.32
N TYR A 96 3.96 -2.95 -12.34
CA TYR A 96 5.35 -2.57 -12.57
C TYR A 96 6.14 -3.78 -13.05
N ASP A 97 6.92 -3.60 -14.10
CA ASP A 97 7.96 -4.54 -14.49
C ASP A 97 9.21 -4.18 -13.68
N ILE A 98 9.63 -5.08 -12.80
CA ILE A 98 10.72 -4.86 -11.84
C ILE A 98 11.73 -5.98 -12.07
N GLU A 99 12.98 -5.64 -12.36
CA GLU A 99 14.05 -6.59 -12.63
C GLU A 99 15.13 -6.56 -11.53
N GLU A 100 16.00 -7.58 -11.47
CA GLU A 100 17.01 -7.76 -10.42
C GLU A 100 18.03 -6.62 -10.33
N ASP A 101 18.42 -6.04 -11.47
CA ASP A 101 19.43 -4.97 -11.55
C ASP A 101 18.83 -3.56 -11.46
N ASP A 102 17.52 -3.44 -11.22
CA ASP A 102 16.87 -2.13 -11.10
C ASP A 102 17.34 -1.37 -9.85
N HIS A 103 17.46 -0.05 -9.99
CA HIS A 103 17.59 0.88 -8.89
C HIS A 103 16.32 1.76 -8.83
N LEU A 104 15.47 1.50 -7.84
CA LEU A 104 14.13 2.08 -7.76
C LEU A 104 14.05 3.21 -6.73
N ALA A 105 13.64 4.39 -7.17
CA ALA A 105 13.14 5.45 -6.28
C ALA A 105 11.62 5.36 -6.15
N LEU A 106 11.14 4.80 -5.03
CA LEU A 106 9.72 4.65 -4.72
C LEU A 106 9.25 5.83 -3.89
N VAL A 107 8.48 6.74 -4.51
CA VAL A 107 8.06 8.00 -3.90
C VAL A 107 6.58 7.94 -3.50
N ALA A 108 6.31 8.08 -2.22
CA ALA A 108 4.99 7.96 -1.63
C ALA A 108 4.57 9.23 -0.86
N GLY A 109 3.33 9.66 -1.06
CA GLY A 109 2.66 10.67 -0.23
C GLY A 109 1.47 10.06 0.52
N GLY A 110 1.47 10.18 1.86
CA GLY A 110 0.38 9.69 2.70
C GLY A 110 0.06 8.21 2.46
N TYR A 111 -1.23 7.89 2.23
CA TYR A 111 -1.67 6.51 1.98
C TYR A 111 -1.16 5.91 0.65
N GLY A 112 -0.51 6.70 -0.22
CA GLY A 112 0.26 6.20 -1.35
C GLY A 112 1.45 5.31 -0.94
N ALA A 113 1.85 5.33 0.34
CA ALA A 113 2.88 4.42 0.87
C ALA A 113 2.48 2.94 0.82
N ALA A 114 1.17 2.65 0.88
CA ALA A 114 0.67 1.27 0.88
C ALA A 114 1.00 0.50 -0.41
N PRO A 115 0.64 0.97 -1.63
CA PRO A 115 1.05 0.28 -2.86
C PRO A 115 2.55 0.34 -3.12
N MET A 116 3.25 1.38 -2.66
CA MET A 116 4.71 1.44 -2.79
C MET A 116 5.41 0.41 -1.91
N TYR A 117 4.85 0.06 -0.76
CA TYR A 117 5.36 -1.05 0.06
C TYR A 117 5.33 -2.38 -0.70
N PHE A 118 4.25 -2.65 -1.47
CA PHE A 118 4.21 -3.86 -2.29
C PHE A 118 5.31 -3.88 -3.35
N ALA A 119 5.55 -2.73 -4.01
CA ALA A 119 6.63 -2.59 -4.98
C ALA A 119 8.01 -2.82 -4.33
N ALA A 120 8.27 -2.20 -3.17
CA ALA A 120 9.51 -2.38 -2.42
C ALA A 120 9.74 -3.84 -2.03
N HIS A 121 8.70 -4.50 -1.52
CA HIS A 121 8.76 -5.90 -1.11
C HIS A 121 9.13 -6.83 -2.27
N GLU A 122 8.50 -6.67 -3.43
CA GLU A 122 8.80 -7.50 -4.60
C GLU A 122 10.16 -7.15 -5.24
N ALA A 123 10.55 -5.87 -5.24
CA ALA A 123 11.84 -5.42 -5.72
C ALA A 123 13.00 -6.03 -4.91
N LEU A 124 12.92 -5.93 -3.57
CA LEU A 124 13.94 -6.49 -2.67
C LEU A 124 14.03 -8.02 -2.79
N LYS A 125 12.89 -8.71 -2.94
CA LYS A 125 12.88 -10.16 -3.21
C LYS A 125 13.62 -10.54 -4.49
N LYS A 126 13.65 -9.65 -5.48
CA LYS A 126 14.34 -9.84 -6.76
C LYS A 126 15.80 -9.40 -6.74
N GLY A 127 16.28 -8.77 -5.67
CA GLY A 127 17.66 -8.28 -5.58
C GLY A 127 17.86 -6.83 -6.02
N ALA A 128 16.79 -6.13 -6.40
CA ALA A 128 16.85 -4.73 -6.81
C ALA A 128 17.20 -3.81 -5.64
N LYS A 129 17.82 -2.66 -5.95
CA LYS A 129 18.08 -1.59 -4.97
C LYS A 129 16.84 -0.71 -4.82
N VAL A 130 16.52 -0.32 -3.60
CA VAL A 130 15.31 0.44 -3.29
C VAL A 130 15.62 1.65 -2.40
N GLU A 131 15.40 2.84 -2.97
CA GLU A 131 15.23 4.09 -2.26
C GLU A 131 13.73 4.28 -1.98
N PHE A 132 13.32 4.21 -0.71
CA PHE A 132 11.92 4.40 -0.32
C PHE A 132 11.73 5.78 0.29
N LEU A 133 11.09 6.67 -0.44
CA LEU A 133 10.83 8.05 -0.04
C LEU A 133 9.37 8.19 0.39
N VAL A 134 9.13 8.58 1.64
CA VAL A 134 7.77 8.76 2.18
C VAL A 134 7.56 10.15 2.74
N GLY A 135 6.50 10.81 2.26
CA GLY A 135 6.04 12.11 2.68
C GLY A 135 4.71 12.05 3.42
N ALA A 136 4.56 12.84 4.49
CA ALA A 136 3.28 13.08 5.14
C ALA A 136 3.18 14.53 5.65
N ARG A 137 1.97 14.98 6.02
CA ARG A 137 1.80 16.33 6.57
C ARG A 137 2.51 16.51 7.91
N ASN A 138 2.55 15.44 8.70
CA ASN A 138 3.25 15.36 9.98
C ASN A 138 3.62 13.89 10.27
N LYS A 139 4.41 13.68 11.31
CA LYS A 139 4.91 12.36 11.72
C LYS A 139 3.82 11.34 12.04
N ASP A 140 2.67 11.77 12.55
CA ASP A 140 1.58 10.88 12.97
C ASP A 140 0.82 10.31 11.77
N LEU A 141 0.98 10.94 10.60
CA LEU A 141 0.41 10.51 9.32
C LEU A 141 1.40 9.72 8.47
N LEU A 142 2.64 9.51 8.93
CA LEU A 142 3.59 8.64 8.26
C LEU A 142 3.08 7.19 8.29
N LEU A 143 3.21 6.53 7.15
CA LEU A 143 2.72 5.18 6.92
C LEU A 143 3.87 4.29 6.48
N TYR A 144 3.85 3.03 6.93
CA TYR A 144 4.75 1.95 6.48
C TYR A 144 6.26 2.13 6.78
N THR A 145 6.71 3.18 7.46
CA THR A 145 8.14 3.40 7.80
C THR A 145 8.77 2.18 8.49
N GLN A 146 8.14 1.69 9.57
CA GLN A 146 8.63 0.51 10.29
C GLN A 146 8.52 -0.78 9.48
N LYS A 147 7.51 -0.89 8.60
CA LYS A 147 7.34 -2.07 7.74
C LYS A 147 8.44 -2.14 6.68
N ILE A 148 8.83 -0.99 6.10
CA ILE A 148 9.93 -0.88 5.15
C ILE A 148 11.27 -1.22 5.82
N LEU A 149 11.55 -0.64 6.99
CA LEU A 149 12.75 -0.99 7.77
C LEU A 149 12.80 -2.50 8.07
N GLY A 150 11.65 -3.10 8.37
CA GLY A 150 11.52 -4.53 8.64
C GLY A 150 11.73 -5.45 7.43
N LEU A 151 11.66 -4.95 6.19
CA LEU A 151 12.02 -5.74 5.00
C LEU A 151 13.53 -6.00 4.94
N GLY A 152 14.32 -5.03 5.41
CA GLY A 152 15.77 -5.01 5.23
C GLY A 152 16.15 -4.73 3.77
N GLY A 153 17.21 -3.95 3.56
CA GLY A 153 17.77 -3.69 2.22
C GLY A 153 17.18 -2.50 1.45
N ALA A 154 16.10 -1.87 1.91
CA ALA A 154 15.65 -0.57 1.41
C ALA A 154 16.24 0.58 2.24
N GLU A 155 16.65 1.65 1.57
CA GLU A 155 17.03 2.91 2.22
C GLU A 155 15.76 3.76 2.41
N LEU A 156 15.47 4.15 3.66
CA LEU A 156 14.26 4.89 4.00
C LEU A 156 14.55 6.38 4.15
N HIS A 157 13.87 7.18 3.34
CA HIS A 157 13.90 8.63 3.37
C HIS A 157 12.55 9.18 3.81
N ILE A 158 12.54 10.07 4.80
CA ILE A 158 11.32 10.61 5.39
C ILE A 158 11.27 12.12 5.19
N SER A 159 10.10 12.61 4.75
CA SER A 159 9.78 14.03 4.64
C SER A 159 8.48 14.33 5.39
N THR A 160 8.42 15.42 6.14
CA THR A 160 7.16 15.94 6.71
C THR A 160 6.99 17.41 6.44
N ASP A 161 5.78 17.84 6.05
CA ASP A 161 5.50 19.24 5.72
C ASP A 161 5.84 20.19 6.89
N ASP A 162 5.70 19.73 8.14
CA ASP A 162 5.94 20.51 9.37
C ASP A 162 7.29 20.22 10.06
N GLY A 163 8.16 19.40 9.44
CA GLY A 163 9.46 19.03 10.00
C GLY A 163 9.40 18.14 11.24
N SER A 164 8.23 17.60 11.60
CA SER A 164 8.06 16.76 12.79
C SER A 164 8.77 15.39 12.71
N ALA A 165 9.17 14.94 11.51
CA ALA A 165 10.07 13.81 11.31
C ALA A 165 10.85 13.91 9.98
N GLY A 166 12.11 13.48 9.99
CA GLY A 166 12.94 13.49 8.78
C GLY A 166 13.22 14.91 8.27
N ARG A 167 13.18 15.09 6.95
CA ARG A 167 13.34 16.38 6.29
C ARG A 167 12.05 17.20 6.36
N GLU A 168 12.16 18.50 6.64
CA GLU A 168 11.01 19.41 6.51
C GLU A 168 10.68 19.66 5.02
N GLY A 169 9.40 19.69 4.66
CA GLY A 169 8.91 20.00 3.31
C GLY A 169 8.42 18.77 2.53
N PHE A 170 8.24 18.94 1.22
CA PHE A 170 7.65 17.91 0.37
C PHE A 170 8.63 16.78 -0.01
N VAL A 171 8.10 15.56 -0.13
CA VAL A 171 8.88 14.38 -0.55
C VAL A 171 9.52 14.54 -1.94
N THR A 172 8.97 15.41 -2.80
CA THR A 172 9.54 15.72 -4.11
C THR A 172 10.81 16.53 -4.03
N GLU A 173 11.01 17.30 -2.96
CA GLU A 173 12.28 18.00 -2.71
C GLU A 173 13.33 17.04 -2.15
N LEU A 174 12.91 16.16 -1.22
CA LEU A 174 13.75 15.07 -0.73
C LEU A 174 14.23 14.16 -1.87
N LEU A 175 13.36 13.87 -2.85
CA LEU A 175 13.74 13.12 -4.05
C LEU A 175 14.89 13.79 -4.81
N LYS A 176 14.86 15.11 -4.99
CA LYS A 176 15.94 15.82 -5.70
C LYS A 176 17.27 15.66 -4.95
N GLU A 177 17.25 15.78 -3.63
CA GLU A 177 18.45 15.65 -2.80
C GLU A 177 19.03 14.23 -2.81
N VAL A 178 18.19 13.20 -2.90
CA VAL A 178 18.65 11.81 -3.07
C VAL A 178 19.26 11.62 -4.46
N MET A 179 18.61 12.12 -5.50
CA MET A 179 19.10 12.02 -6.88
C MET A 179 20.42 12.77 -7.13
N GLU A 180 20.70 13.83 -6.37
CA GLU A 180 21.95 14.60 -6.48
C GLU A 180 23.17 13.91 -5.82
N LYS A 181 22.93 12.89 -4.98
CA LYS A 181 23.98 12.14 -4.26
C LYS A 181 24.44 10.87 -4.98
N GLU A 182 23.67 10.43 -5.97
CA GLU A 182 23.97 9.30 -6.87
C GLU A 182 24.88 9.74 -8.04
#